data_AF-A0A3C1B0M1-F1
#
_entry.id   AF-A0A3C1B0M1-F1
#
_cell.length_a   1.000
_cell.length_b   1.000
_cell.length_c   1.000
_cell.angle_alpha   90.00
_cell.angle_beta   90.00
_cell.angle_gamma   90.00
#
_symmetry.space_group_name_H-M   'P 1'
#
loop_
_entity.id
_entity.type
_entity.pdbx_description
1 polymer ?
#
loop_
_entity_poly.entity_id
_entity_poly.type
_entity_poly.pdbx_seq_one_letter_code
_entity_poly.pdbx_strand_id
1 'polypeptide(L)'
;MHKPMIRIKKRVFLSWLLSYWAVLLISLLASLLIYSSANTALNVEIEKVEQSVLQNTQNMIDARLAEIRQTASLLQQDQDLRKFIHITDPFYKPKIALSMAAGKARMLLAADNNLVIDHIYLYSLRSQVTLSTRYGVNDKGGFELPTRALFGLDESQFEELMTQIIGLPEFLILPPLREGELHQILLLYPVTSVSAKAEGVLIFQLDAASLLQMRAGETQNLNLLLIGEDDQLISSATDIPYTEGLKYADLTEGSAIIEIDQVQYLISATQSTQSSWKYVLVANLDVFQGNLRNVRNTMLLFIFSFLLLGTIVSVLLVRRNYSPVSHLMDRVAQLSGQKTGNAANEFQQLESALQDIYKEKESYSKRLDRQRAYMQAVVLNRLLKGRIPTTEQAREMLASEGIEFRFNHYALVMLAIEDYGLLISSEEDDPAMNEAVELSQVIIKNVLEELFAEQMNAQVFESDNFLACLISLEPNAQSRILLEETLRKGLTIIRQYFNLVISAGVSGTHESLIGTA
;
A
#
# COMPACT_ATOMS: atom_id res chain seq x y z
N MET A 1 -13.71 28.10 -36.59
CA MET A 1 -12.89 27.04 -35.96
C MET A 1 -13.78 26.14 -35.13
N HIS A 2 -14.23 25.01 -35.68
CA HIS A 2 -14.92 23.97 -34.91
C HIS A 2 -13.91 22.89 -34.53
N LYS A 3 -13.62 22.75 -33.23
CA LYS A 3 -12.87 21.59 -32.72
C LYS A 3 -13.70 20.33 -32.99
N PRO A 4 -13.12 19.26 -33.55
CA PRO A 4 -13.86 18.01 -33.69
C PRO A 4 -14.17 17.46 -32.29
N MET A 5 -15.46 17.37 -31.97
CA MET A 5 -15.93 16.69 -30.76
C MET A 5 -15.59 15.20 -30.89
N ILE A 6 -14.69 14.73 -30.02
CA ILE A 6 -14.32 13.33 -29.90
C ILE A 6 -15.57 12.54 -29.50
N ARG A 7 -16.08 11.69 -30.40
CA ARG A 7 -17.16 10.74 -30.10
C ARG A 7 -16.57 9.56 -29.31
N ILE A 8 -16.46 9.73 -28.00
CA ILE A 8 -16.04 8.66 -27.10
C ILE A 8 -17.17 7.62 -27.03
N LYS A 9 -16.93 6.39 -27.50
CA LYS A 9 -17.87 5.28 -27.34
C LYS A 9 -17.85 4.80 -25.88
N LYS A 10 -19.04 4.68 -25.28
CA LYS A 10 -19.23 4.61 -23.82
C LYS A 10 -18.64 3.36 -23.14
N ARG A 11 -18.49 2.22 -23.84
CA ARG A 11 -18.14 0.92 -23.19
C ARG A 11 -16.65 0.74 -22.91
N VAL A 12 -15.76 0.96 -23.88
CA VAL A 12 -14.31 0.78 -23.63
C VAL A 12 -13.75 1.88 -22.76
N PHE A 13 -14.24 3.12 -22.92
CA PHE A 13 -13.97 4.21 -21.99
C PHE A 13 -14.33 3.82 -20.54
N LEU A 14 -15.53 3.23 -20.33
CA LEU A 14 -15.97 2.80 -19.01
C LEU A 14 -15.13 1.64 -18.46
N SER A 15 -14.75 0.67 -19.29
CA SER A 15 -13.89 -0.45 -18.90
C SER A 15 -12.53 0.03 -18.37
N TRP A 16 -11.87 0.94 -19.10
CA TRP A 16 -10.58 1.49 -18.68
C TRP A 16 -10.70 2.36 -17.43
N LEU A 17 -11.77 3.16 -17.35
CA LEU A 17 -12.06 3.97 -16.17
C LEU A 17 -12.31 3.09 -14.94
N LEU A 18 -13.03 1.97 -15.09
CA LEU A 18 -13.23 0.96 -14.05
C LEU A 18 -11.91 0.31 -13.63
N SER A 19 -11.01 -0.01 -14.57
CA SER A 19 -9.68 -0.53 -14.24
C SER A 19 -8.86 0.46 -13.41
N TYR A 20 -8.87 1.74 -13.77
CA TYR A 20 -8.17 2.76 -12.98
C TYR A 20 -8.84 3.01 -11.62
N TRP A 21 -10.16 2.96 -11.55
CA TRP A 21 -10.90 3.02 -10.27
C TRP A 21 -10.64 1.81 -9.38
N ALA A 22 -10.45 0.62 -9.94
CA ALA A 22 -10.09 -0.56 -9.16
C ALA A 22 -8.74 -0.37 -8.46
N VAL A 23 -7.77 0.25 -9.14
CA VAL A 23 -6.48 0.61 -8.52
C VAL A 23 -6.68 1.62 -7.38
N LEU A 24 -7.50 2.66 -7.59
CA LEU A 24 -7.82 3.63 -6.53
C LEU A 24 -8.52 2.99 -5.33
N LEU A 25 -9.42 2.03 -5.58
CA LEU A 25 -10.12 1.30 -4.54
C LEU A 25 -9.16 0.50 -3.66
N ILE A 26 -8.16 -0.16 -4.27
CA ILE A 26 -7.13 -0.90 -3.54
C ILE A 26 -6.33 0.04 -2.61
N SER A 27 -5.92 1.21 -3.12
CA SER A 27 -5.22 2.21 -2.30
C SER A 27 -6.09 2.75 -1.15
N LEU A 28 -7.39 2.90 -1.39
CA LEU A 28 -8.35 3.34 -0.38
C LEU A 28 -8.54 2.28 0.72
N LEU A 29 -8.64 1.01 0.34
CA LEU A 29 -8.69 -0.11 1.29
C LEU A 29 -7.42 -0.21 2.13
N ALA A 30 -6.24 -0.05 1.52
CA ALA A 30 -4.97 0.00 2.25
C ALA A 30 -4.94 1.15 3.26
N SER A 31 -5.45 2.33 2.89
CA SER A 31 -5.55 3.48 3.79
C SER A 31 -6.47 3.19 4.98
N LEU A 32 -7.62 2.54 4.74
CA LEU A 32 -8.56 2.15 5.80
C LEU A 32 -7.94 1.14 6.78
N LEU A 33 -7.18 0.16 6.26
CA LEU A 33 -6.45 -0.81 7.08
C LEU A 33 -5.41 -0.12 7.96
N ILE A 34 -4.63 0.81 7.40
CA ILE A 34 -3.64 1.59 8.17
C ILE A 34 -4.33 2.38 9.28
N TYR A 35 -5.46 3.02 8.99
CA TYR A 35 -6.24 3.74 10.00
C TYR A 35 -6.69 2.83 11.15
N SER A 36 -7.25 1.66 10.82
CA SER A 36 -7.69 0.70 11.85
C SER A 36 -6.53 0.21 12.70
N SER A 37 -5.37 -0.07 12.09
CA SER A 37 -4.17 -0.50 12.79
C SER A 37 -3.64 0.59 13.72
N ALA A 38 -3.58 1.84 13.26
CA ALA A 38 -3.18 2.98 14.06
C ALA A 38 -4.09 3.19 15.28
N ASN A 39 -5.40 3.03 15.10
CA ASN A 39 -6.37 3.18 16.20
C ASN A 39 -6.23 2.08 17.26
N THR A 40 -6.05 0.83 16.83
CA THR A 40 -5.80 -0.29 17.75
C THR A 40 -4.47 -0.14 18.49
N ALA A 41 -3.39 0.22 17.78
CA ALA A 41 -2.07 0.41 18.37
C ALA A 41 -2.09 1.52 19.43
N LEU A 42 -2.84 2.60 19.19
CA LEU A 42 -2.96 3.70 20.14
C LEU A 42 -3.73 3.31 21.40
N ASN A 43 -4.81 2.54 21.30
CA ASN A 43 -5.53 2.05 22.49
C ASN A 43 -4.63 1.17 23.37
N VAL A 44 -3.83 0.29 22.75
CA VAL A 44 -2.85 -0.54 23.47
C VAL A 44 -1.77 0.34 24.12
N GLU A 45 -1.31 1.40 23.45
CA GLU A 45 -0.34 2.32 24.04
C GLU A 45 -0.92 3.10 25.23
N ILE A 46 -2.21 3.50 25.17
CA ILE A 46 -2.89 4.15 26.29
C ILE A 46 -2.94 3.22 27.51
N GLU A 47 -3.42 1.99 27.34
CA GLU A 47 -3.49 0.99 28.44
C GLU A 47 -2.11 0.75 29.06
N LYS A 48 -1.06 0.67 28.22
CA LYS A 48 0.31 0.45 28.69
C LYS A 48 0.86 1.65 29.45
N VAL A 49 0.64 2.87 28.96
CA VAL A 49 1.06 4.10 29.64
C VAL A 49 0.35 4.22 30.97
N GLU A 50 -0.97 3.98 30.99
CA GLU A 50 -1.81 3.98 32.17
C GLU A 50 -1.30 3.00 33.24
N GLN A 51 -1.13 1.72 32.89
CA GLN A 51 -0.61 0.70 33.81
C GLN A 51 0.79 1.08 34.33
N SER A 52 1.66 1.61 33.46
CA SER A 52 2.99 2.06 33.85
C SER A 52 2.95 3.24 34.82
N VAL A 53 2.08 4.22 34.59
CA VAL A 53 1.91 5.37 35.49
C VAL A 53 1.41 4.87 36.85
N LEU A 54 0.34 4.09 36.86
CA LEU A 54 -0.29 3.58 38.08
C LEU A 54 0.68 2.73 38.92
N GLN A 55 1.33 1.73 38.30
CA GLN A 55 2.27 0.83 38.99
C GLN A 55 3.49 1.57 39.53
N ASN A 56 4.07 2.48 38.74
CA ASN A 56 5.23 3.24 39.19
C ASN A 56 4.88 4.17 40.35
N THR A 57 3.68 4.78 40.33
CA THR A 57 3.24 5.62 41.44
C THR A 57 2.94 4.80 42.69
N GLN A 58 2.26 3.65 42.56
CA GLN A 58 2.05 2.70 43.65
C GLN A 58 3.41 2.32 44.28
N ASN A 59 4.36 1.85 43.48
CA ASN A 59 5.68 1.44 43.96
C ASN A 59 6.42 2.57 44.69
N MET A 60 6.35 3.79 44.14
CA MET A 60 7.02 4.95 44.73
C MET A 60 6.41 5.35 46.08
N ILE A 61 5.08 5.51 46.14
CA ILE A 61 4.40 5.93 47.37
C ILE A 61 4.47 4.82 48.42
N ASP A 62 4.24 3.56 48.04
CA ASP A 62 4.38 2.41 48.95
C ASP A 62 5.81 2.31 49.51
N ALA A 63 6.85 2.52 48.69
CA ALA A 63 8.23 2.54 49.19
C ALA A 63 8.47 3.65 50.22
N ARG A 64 7.90 4.84 50.01
CA ARG A 64 7.98 5.95 50.98
C ARG A 64 7.23 5.65 52.27
N LEU A 65 6.04 5.06 52.19
CA LEU A 65 5.28 4.64 53.38
C LEU A 65 6.05 3.58 54.18
N ALA A 66 6.66 2.61 53.49
CA ALA A 66 7.52 1.61 54.12
C ALA A 66 8.76 2.24 54.79
N GLU A 67 9.39 3.22 54.15
CA GLU A 67 10.51 3.98 54.72
C GLU A 67 10.11 4.76 55.97
N ILE A 68 8.91 5.37 55.99
CA ILE A 68 8.39 6.07 57.17
C ILE A 68 8.18 5.06 58.32
N ARG A 69 7.61 3.88 58.07
CA ARG A 69 7.47 2.83 59.08
C ARG A 69 8.81 2.35 59.63
N GLN A 70 9.79 2.16 58.75
CA GLN A 70 11.15 1.79 59.17
C GLN A 70 11.74 2.88 60.05
N THR A 71 11.54 4.15 59.67
CA THR A 71 11.97 5.31 60.46
C THR A 71 11.27 5.36 61.82
N ALA A 72 9.96 5.12 61.88
CA ALA A 72 9.21 5.04 63.13
C ALA A 72 9.73 3.93 64.06
N SER A 73 10.02 2.75 63.51
CA SER A 73 10.62 1.63 64.24
C SER A 73 12.01 2.00 64.80
N LEU A 74 12.84 2.69 64.02
CA LEU A 74 14.15 3.18 64.48
C LEU A 74 14.01 4.24 65.59
N LEU A 75 13.08 5.20 65.43
CA LEU A 75 12.81 6.23 66.44
C LEU A 75 12.25 5.64 67.74
N GLN A 76 11.39 4.60 67.67
CA GLN A 76 10.93 3.88 68.86
C GLN A 76 12.08 3.20 69.63
N GLN A 77 13.16 2.80 68.95
CA GLN A 77 14.33 2.19 69.57
C GLN A 77 15.34 3.23 70.11
N ASP A 78 15.16 4.50 69.78
CA ASP A 78 16.04 5.57 70.23
C ASP A 78 15.95 5.76 71.75
N GLN A 79 17.12 5.78 72.40
CA GLN A 79 17.20 5.82 73.85
C GLN A 79 16.72 7.16 74.43
N ASP A 80 16.89 8.26 73.70
CA ASP A 80 16.53 9.59 74.17
C ASP A 80 15.04 9.85 73.99
N LEU A 81 14.42 9.33 72.92
CA LEU A 81 12.96 9.31 72.77
C LEU A 81 12.28 8.44 73.82
N ARG A 82 12.85 7.27 74.15
CA ARG A 82 12.34 6.44 75.27
C ARG A 82 12.43 7.16 76.62
N LYS A 83 13.55 7.84 76.89
CA LYS A 83 13.68 8.65 78.10
C LYS A 83 12.61 9.73 78.18
N PHE A 84 12.26 10.35 77.04
CA PHE A 84 11.19 11.35 76.97
C PHE A 84 9.81 10.78 77.31
N ILE A 85 9.43 9.64 76.73
CA ILE A 85 8.10 9.03 76.96
C ILE A 85 7.89 8.67 78.43
N HIS A 86 8.95 8.27 79.15
CA HIS A 86 8.87 7.88 80.54
C HIS A 86 8.90 9.03 81.56
N ILE A 87 9.00 10.29 81.11
CA ILE A 87 8.98 11.45 82.00
C ILE A 87 7.67 11.48 82.78
N THR A 88 7.77 11.77 84.08
CA THR A 88 6.62 11.93 85.00
C THR A 88 6.52 13.35 85.55
N ASP A 89 7.59 14.15 85.47
CA ASP A 89 7.62 15.56 85.84
C ASP A 89 8.14 16.39 84.66
N PRO A 90 7.27 17.15 83.96
CA PRO A 90 7.64 17.97 82.80
C PRO A 90 8.60 19.12 83.12
N PHE A 91 8.79 19.50 84.40
CA PHE A 91 9.37 20.78 84.79
C PHE A 91 10.77 20.70 85.44
N TYR A 92 11.51 19.57 85.40
CA TYR A 92 12.84 19.49 86.05
C TYR A 92 13.95 18.65 85.36
N LYS A 93 15.18 19.18 85.45
CA LYS A 93 16.54 18.64 85.21
C LYS A 93 17.13 18.78 83.79
N PRO A 94 18.33 19.42 83.65
CA PRO A 94 19.07 19.60 82.39
C PRO A 94 19.27 18.32 81.55
N LYS A 95 19.30 17.15 82.21
CA LYS A 95 19.43 15.84 81.56
C LYS A 95 18.23 15.47 80.69
N ILE A 96 17.03 15.90 81.10
CA ILE A 96 15.78 15.72 80.34
C ILE A 96 15.75 16.66 79.14
N ALA A 97 16.16 17.92 79.32
CA ALA A 97 16.30 18.88 78.23
C ALA A 97 17.32 18.43 77.17
N LEU A 98 18.43 17.81 77.59
CA LEU A 98 19.41 17.23 76.67
C LEU A 98 18.85 16.03 75.87
N SER A 99 18.11 15.13 76.52
CA SER A 99 17.42 14.02 75.80
C SER A 99 16.30 14.53 74.89
N MET A 100 15.60 15.61 75.26
CA MET A 100 14.60 16.26 74.39
C MET A 100 15.26 16.88 73.15
N ALA A 101 16.39 17.58 73.33
CA ALA A 101 17.14 18.16 72.23
C ALA A 101 17.73 17.10 71.30
N ALA A 102 18.29 16.02 71.86
CA ALA A 102 18.81 14.89 71.09
C ALA A 102 17.68 14.15 70.35
N GLY A 103 16.58 13.84 71.02
CA GLY A 103 15.40 13.24 70.41
C GLY A 103 14.81 14.09 69.29
N LYS A 104 14.69 15.41 69.50
CA LYS A 104 14.26 16.35 68.46
C LYS A 104 15.22 16.36 67.27
N ALA A 105 16.53 16.39 67.50
CA ALA A 105 17.52 16.34 66.43
C ALA A 105 17.42 15.04 65.62
N ARG A 106 17.16 13.90 66.28
CA ARG A 106 16.91 12.62 65.60
C ARG A 106 15.65 12.65 64.75
N MET A 107 14.56 13.21 65.27
CA MET A 107 13.31 13.37 64.52
C MET A 107 13.48 14.34 63.34
N LEU A 108 14.25 15.42 63.49
CA LEU A 108 14.54 16.36 62.40
C LEU A 108 15.34 15.69 61.27
N LEU A 109 16.40 14.94 61.60
CA LEU A 109 17.18 14.19 60.61
C LEU A 109 16.33 13.13 59.89
N ALA A 110 15.39 12.52 60.61
CA ALA A 110 14.44 11.57 60.04
C ALA A 110 13.45 12.24 59.08
N ALA A 111 12.97 13.45 59.39
CA ALA A 111 12.09 14.22 58.53
C ALA A 111 12.83 14.79 57.29
N ASP A 112 14.03 15.34 57.45
CA ASP A 112 14.82 15.93 56.35
C ASP A 112 15.19 14.91 55.26
N ASN A 113 15.35 13.63 55.63
CA ASN A 113 15.64 12.57 54.67
C ASN A 113 14.40 12.11 53.87
N ASN A 114 13.20 12.60 54.20
CA ASN A 114 11.97 12.18 53.57
C ASN A 114 11.08 13.38 53.20
N LEU A 115 11.08 13.73 51.91
CA LEU A 115 10.34 14.86 51.33
C LEU A 115 8.82 14.81 51.55
N VAL A 116 8.27 13.68 52.01
CA VAL A 116 6.84 13.51 52.29
C VAL A 116 6.46 13.88 53.72
N ILE A 117 7.41 13.79 54.65
CA ILE A 117 7.17 14.09 56.07
C ILE A 117 7.27 15.60 56.25
N ASP A 118 6.16 16.25 56.57
CA ASP A 118 6.17 17.66 56.96
C ASP A 118 6.71 17.78 58.39
N HIS A 119 6.04 17.11 59.34
CA HIS A 119 6.38 17.17 60.76
C HIS A 119 6.23 15.82 61.47
N ILE A 120 7.06 15.60 62.49
CA ILE A 120 6.95 14.44 63.39
C ILE A 120 6.64 14.96 64.79
N TYR A 121 5.67 14.34 65.44
CA TYR A 121 5.30 14.58 66.82
C TYR A 121 5.48 13.29 67.63
N LEU A 122 5.88 13.42 68.89
CA LEU A 122 5.94 12.33 69.84
C LEU A 122 5.11 12.72 71.06
N TYR A 123 3.97 12.07 71.24
CA TYR A 123 3.08 12.27 72.38
C TYR A 123 3.36 11.23 73.47
N SER A 124 3.55 11.64 74.72
CA SER A 124 3.64 10.72 75.86
C SER A 124 2.25 10.51 76.47
N LEU A 125 1.80 9.26 76.58
CA LEU A 125 0.54 8.91 77.27
C LEU A 125 0.66 9.05 78.80
N ARG A 126 1.88 9.15 79.33
CA ARG A 126 2.13 9.21 80.78
C ARG A 126 2.15 10.65 81.30
N SER A 127 2.87 11.54 80.61
CA SER A 127 2.95 12.95 80.99
C SER A 127 1.99 13.85 80.21
N GLN A 128 1.31 13.32 79.19
CA GLN A 128 0.44 14.08 78.27
C GLN A 128 1.18 15.22 77.55
N VAL A 129 2.50 15.07 77.39
CA VAL A 129 3.37 16.07 76.75
C VAL A 129 3.75 15.63 75.33
N THR A 130 3.72 16.59 74.39
CA THR A 130 4.18 16.38 73.01
C THR A 130 5.55 17.01 72.74
N LEU A 131 6.45 16.25 72.12
CA LEU A 131 7.66 16.74 71.44
C LEU A 131 7.39 16.89 69.93
N SER A 132 7.85 17.97 69.29
CA SER A 132 7.62 18.24 67.86
C SER A 132 8.91 18.62 67.14
N THR A 133 9.03 18.27 65.85
CA THR A 133 10.09 18.77 64.97
C THR A 133 9.92 20.25 64.64
N ARG A 134 8.68 20.71 64.38
CA ARG A 134 8.36 22.09 63.98
C ARG A 134 8.48 23.09 65.13
N TYR A 135 7.92 22.75 66.29
CA TYR A 135 7.88 23.64 67.46
C TYR A 135 8.94 23.24 68.48
N GLY A 136 9.57 24.21 69.15
CA GLY A 136 10.42 23.93 70.32
C GLY A 136 9.58 23.59 71.56
N VAL A 137 10.25 23.15 72.63
CA VAL A 137 9.67 23.21 73.99
C VAL A 137 9.60 24.70 74.34
N ASN A 138 8.42 25.32 74.29
CA ASN A 138 8.31 26.75 74.52
C ASN A 138 8.36 27.07 76.02
N ASP A 139 9.17 28.07 76.41
CA ASP A 139 9.56 28.47 77.78
C ASP A 139 8.39 29.09 78.61
N LYS A 140 7.14 28.91 78.17
CA LYS A 140 5.93 29.52 78.76
C LYS A 140 4.75 28.54 78.92
N GLY A 141 5.03 27.30 79.31
CA GLY A 141 4.03 26.45 79.98
C GLY A 141 2.79 26.01 79.20
N GLY A 142 2.75 26.14 77.88
CA GLY A 142 1.68 25.61 77.03
C GLY A 142 2.18 24.43 76.20
N PHE A 143 2.13 23.22 76.76
CA PHE A 143 2.61 21.98 76.12
C PHE A 143 1.55 21.27 75.25
N GLU A 144 0.36 21.84 75.08
CA GLU A 144 -0.83 21.12 74.61
C GLU A 144 -1.32 21.49 73.19
N LEU A 145 -0.85 22.59 72.61
CA LEU A 145 -1.60 23.26 71.52
C LEU A 145 -1.43 22.67 70.10
N PRO A 146 -0.23 22.25 69.62
CA PRO A 146 -0.08 21.90 68.21
C PRO A 146 -0.69 20.55 67.81
N THR A 147 -0.55 19.52 68.65
CA THR A 147 -1.08 18.19 68.31
C THR A 147 -2.59 18.13 68.43
N ARG A 148 -3.20 18.73 69.45
CA ARG A 148 -4.66 18.75 69.53
C ARG A 148 -5.30 19.54 68.38
N ALA A 149 -4.72 20.69 68.03
CA ALA A 149 -5.19 21.50 66.90
C ALA A 149 -5.07 20.76 65.56
N LEU A 150 -4.13 19.81 65.43
CA LEU A 150 -4.00 18.93 64.27
C LEU A 150 -5.24 18.05 64.07
N PHE A 151 -5.83 17.54 65.17
CA PHE A 151 -7.00 16.67 65.14
C PHE A 151 -8.32 17.45 65.16
N GLY A 152 -8.29 18.76 65.41
CA GLY A 152 -9.50 19.58 65.54
C GLY A 152 -10.38 19.22 66.75
N LEU A 153 -9.81 18.53 67.76
CA LEU A 153 -10.53 18.04 68.93
C LEU A 153 -10.35 18.95 70.15
N ASP A 154 -11.24 18.83 71.14
CA ASP A 154 -10.99 19.39 72.47
C ASP A 154 -10.01 18.52 73.29
N GLU A 155 -9.63 18.99 74.49
CA GLU A 155 -8.60 18.32 75.31
C GLU A 155 -9.04 16.93 75.75
N SER A 156 -10.26 16.85 76.30
CA SER A 156 -10.87 15.60 76.75
C SER A 156 -11.02 14.58 75.62
N GLN A 157 -11.47 15.02 74.44
CA GLN A 157 -11.66 14.17 73.26
C GLN A 157 -10.33 13.65 72.73
N PHE A 158 -9.30 14.50 72.68
CA PHE A 158 -7.97 14.10 72.24
C PHE A 158 -7.33 13.10 73.21
N GLU A 159 -7.45 13.34 74.52
CA GLU A 159 -6.96 12.40 75.52
C GLU A 159 -7.67 11.05 75.43
N GLU A 160 -9.00 11.05 75.33
CA GLU A 160 -9.79 9.83 75.17
C GLU A 160 -9.37 9.05 73.92
N LEU A 161 -9.22 9.74 72.79
CA LEU A 161 -8.73 9.15 71.54
C LEU A 161 -7.35 8.49 71.72
N MET A 162 -6.42 9.20 72.37
CA MET A 162 -5.07 8.71 72.60
C MET A 162 -5.02 7.51 73.57
N THR A 163 -5.95 7.40 74.52
CA THR A 163 -6.08 6.19 75.36
C THR A 163 -6.46 4.94 74.56
N GLN A 164 -7.12 5.12 73.41
CA GLN A 164 -7.57 4.06 72.53
C GLN A 164 -6.64 3.86 71.31
N ILE A 165 -5.44 4.44 71.32
CA ILE A 165 -4.52 4.48 70.16
C ILE A 165 -4.26 3.11 69.50
N ILE A 166 -4.24 2.02 70.27
CA ILE A 166 -3.99 0.66 69.75
C ILE A 166 -5.13 0.18 68.83
N GLY A 167 -6.35 0.68 69.04
CA GLY A 167 -7.53 0.36 68.23
C GLY A 167 -7.77 1.31 67.06
N LEU A 168 -6.95 2.36 66.92
CA LEU A 168 -7.08 3.31 65.81
C LEU A 168 -6.40 2.78 64.54
N PRO A 169 -6.90 3.16 63.35
CA PRO A 169 -6.23 2.88 62.11
C PRO A 169 -4.83 3.53 62.10
N GLU A 170 -3.87 2.83 61.50
CA GLU A 170 -2.47 3.29 61.42
C GLU A 170 -2.37 4.62 60.64
N PHE A 171 -3.20 4.79 59.61
CA PHE A 171 -3.37 6.04 58.89
C PHE A 171 -4.69 6.69 59.26
N LEU A 172 -4.64 7.92 59.76
CA LEU A 172 -5.81 8.75 60.01
C LEU A 172 -5.85 9.88 58.99
N ILE A 173 -6.97 9.98 58.28
CA ILE A 173 -7.25 11.05 57.33
C ILE A 173 -8.16 12.04 58.04
N LEU A 174 -7.69 13.28 58.19
CA LEU A 174 -8.40 14.33 58.88
C LEU A 174 -8.89 15.39 57.89
N PRO A 175 -10.09 15.97 58.12
CA PRO A 175 -10.57 17.06 57.31
C PRO A 175 -9.59 18.24 57.36
N PRO A 176 -9.51 19.04 56.30
CA PRO A 176 -8.64 20.20 56.28
C PRO A 176 -9.00 21.18 57.39
N LEU A 177 -7.98 21.78 58.03
CA LEU A 177 -8.17 22.77 59.09
C LEU A 177 -8.74 24.10 58.57
N ARG A 178 -8.69 24.32 57.25
CA ARG A 178 -9.23 25.48 56.55
C ARG A 178 -9.97 25.05 55.29
N GLU A 179 -11.10 25.70 54.99
CA GLU A 179 -11.79 25.50 53.71
C GLU A 179 -10.84 25.77 52.54
N GLY A 180 -10.72 24.81 51.62
CA GLY A 180 -9.85 24.88 50.44
C GLY A 180 -8.46 24.24 50.60
N GLU A 181 -8.11 23.70 51.78
CA GLU A 181 -6.91 22.85 51.94
C GLU A 181 -7.23 21.37 51.70
N LEU A 182 -6.22 20.56 51.37
CA LEU A 182 -6.37 19.10 51.24
C LEU A 182 -6.46 18.42 52.62
N HIS A 183 -7.01 17.21 52.65
CA HIS A 183 -7.04 16.38 53.86
C HIS A 183 -5.64 16.17 54.43
N GLN A 184 -5.53 16.21 55.75
CA GLN A 184 -4.27 15.94 56.44
C GLN A 184 -4.13 14.44 56.66
N ILE A 185 -2.96 13.90 56.32
CA ILE A 185 -2.67 12.48 56.51
C ILE A 185 -1.74 12.35 57.71
N LEU A 186 -2.20 11.64 58.73
CA LEU A 186 -1.42 11.30 59.90
C LEU A 186 -1.12 9.82 59.93
N LEU A 187 0.16 9.45 60.02
CA LEU A 187 0.57 8.11 60.38
C LEU A 187 0.75 8.05 61.91
N LEU A 188 -0.05 7.22 62.57
CA LEU A 188 -0.01 6.95 63.99
C LEU A 188 0.79 5.68 64.25
N TYR A 189 1.91 5.82 64.96
CA TYR A 189 2.79 4.71 65.29
C TYR A 189 2.93 4.58 66.82
N PRO A 190 2.20 3.63 67.45
CA PRO A 190 2.20 3.49 68.90
C PRO A 190 3.57 3.01 69.41
N VAL A 191 4.15 3.76 70.32
CA VAL A 191 5.39 3.40 71.00
C VAL A 191 5.04 2.50 72.17
N THR A 192 5.23 1.20 71.98
CA THR A 192 4.94 0.17 72.97
C THR A 192 6.16 -0.19 73.81
N SER A 193 5.90 -0.55 75.07
CA SER A 193 6.90 -1.19 75.94
C SER A 193 6.87 -2.70 75.81
N VAL A 194 7.76 -3.38 76.55
CA VAL A 194 7.91 -4.85 76.52
C VAL A 194 6.61 -5.59 76.90
N SER A 195 5.71 -4.94 77.65
CA SER A 195 4.40 -5.49 78.02
C SER A 195 3.30 -5.24 76.97
N ALA A 196 3.67 -4.80 75.76
CA ALA A 196 2.76 -4.44 74.67
C ALA A 196 1.75 -3.32 75.01
N LYS A 197 1.98 -2.59 76.10
CA LYS A 197 1.22 -1.39 76.44
C LYS A 197 1.78 -0.20 75.67
N ALA A 198 0.91 0.58 75.01
CA ALA A 198 1.30 1.85 74.43
C ALA A 198 1.65 2.83 75.56
N GLU A 199 2.83 3.45 75.46
CA GLU A 199 3.31 4.44 76.43
C GLU A 199 3.48 5.82 75.80
N GLY A 200 3.58 5.87 74.47
CA GLY A 200 3.55 7.09 73.69
C GLY A 200 3.11 6.80 72.25
N VAL A 201 3.04 7.83 71.44
CA VAL A 201 2.60 7.76 70.04
C VAL A 201 3.51 8.66 69.21
N LEU A 202 4.15 8.09 68.19
CA LEU A 202 4.75 8.88 67.12
C LEU A 202 3.67 9.21 66.10
N ILE A 203 3.55 10.49 65.74
CA ILE A 203 2.58 10.99 64.78
C ILE A 203 3.38 11.64 63.66
N PHE A 204 3.32 11.07 62.47
CA PHE A 204 3.93 11.66 61.28
C PHE A 204 2.86 12.37 60.49
N GLN A 205 3.00 13.68 60.35
CA GLN A 205 2.18 14.48 59.46
C GLN A 205 2.78 14.42 58.06
N LEU A 206 2.02 13.83 57.13
CA LEU A 206 2.44 13.68 55.74
C LEU A 206 1.82 14.80 54.90
N ASP A 207 2.60 15.36 53.99
CA ASP A 207 2.09 16.28 52.99
C ASP A 207 1.44 15.50 51.83
N ALA A 208 0.11 15.48 51.84
CA ALA A 208 -0.71 14.86 50.82
C ALA A 208 -0.41 15.40 49.41
N ALA A 209 -0.05 16.68 49.29
CA ALA A 209 0.22 17.31 48.01
C ALA A 209 1.58 16.85 47.45
N SER A 210 2.61 16.78 48.30
CA SER A 210 3.95 16.28 47.94
C SER A 210 3.95 14.82 47.46
N LEU A 211 3.01 13.98 47.92
CA LEU A 211 2.89 12.59 47.46
C LEU A 211 2.63 12.46 45.95
N LEU A 212 1.88 13.40 45.35
CA LEU A 212 1.47 13.35 43.95
C LEU A 212 2.18 14.37 43.05
N GLN A 213 2.65 15.49 43.62
CA GLN A 213 3.32 16.55 42.86
C GLN A 213 4.63 16.11 42.19
N MET A 214 5.26 15.02 42.64
CA MET A 214 6.47 14.46 42.00
C MET A 214 6.23 13.98 40.55
N ARG A 215 4.98 13.90 40.08
CA ARG A 215 4.63 13.49 38.69
C ARG A 215 3.75 14.44 37.89
N ALA A 216 3.25 15.52 38.50
CA ALA A 216 2.33 16.46 37.83
C ALA A 216 2.91 17.11 36.56
N GLY A 217 4.24 17.12 36.38
CA GLY A 217 4.90 17.69 35.21
C GLY A 217 4.86 16.84 33.93
N GLU A 218 4.72 15.51 34.01
CA GLU A 218 4.84 14.62 32.85
C GLU A 218 3.49 14.16 32.27
N THR A 219 2.38 14.39 32.96
CA THR A 219 1.09 13.79 32.62
C THR A 219 -0.05 14.81 32.56
N GLN A 220 0.06 15.83 31.71
CA GLN A 220 -0.91 16.95 31.59
C GLN A 220 -2.38 16.54 31.34
N ASN A 221 -2.65 15.29 30.98
CA ASN A 221 -4.00 14.77 30.69
C ASN A 221 -4.38 13.53 31.50
N LEU A 222 -3.57 13.14 32.49
CA LEU A 222 -3.86 12.03 33.39
C LEU A 222 -3.97 12.59 34.80
N ASN A 223 -5.12 12.41 35.41
CA ASN A 223 -5.35 12.83 36.78
C ASN A 223 -5.17 11.66 37.72
N LEU A 224 -4.26 11.81 38.67
CA LEU A 224 -4.00 10.79 39.68
C LEU A 224 -4.66 11.21 40.99
N LEU A 225 -5.36 10.26 41.60
CA LEU A 225 -6.13 10.39 42.82
C LEU A 225 -5.70 9.29 43.80
N LEU A 226 -5.68 9.61 45.09
CA LEU A 226 -5.65 8.61 46.16
C LEU A 226 -7.00 8.63 46.89
N ILE A 227 -7.61 7.45 47.01
CA ILE A 227 -8.90 7.27 47.67
C ILE A 227 -8.75 6.28 48.83
N GLY A 228 -9.26 6.64 49.99
CA GLY A 228 -9.31 5.79 51.19
C GLY A 228 -10.55 4.90 51.22
N GLU A 229 -10.58 3.94 52.15
CA GLU A 229 -11.64 2.93 52.29
C GLU A 229 -13.04 3.52 52.52
N ASP A 230 -13.12 4.70 53.15
CA ASP A 230 -14.37 5.42 53.47
C ASP A 230 -14.83 6.40 52.37
N ASP A 231 -14.49 6.15 51.10
CA ASP A 231 -14.74 7.04 49.95
C ASP A 231 -14.09 8.44 50.08
N GLN A 232 -13.14 8.60 51.02
CA GLN A 232 -12.48 9.88 51.28
C GLN A 232 -11.37 10.14 50.25
N LEU A 233 -11.38 11.34 49.66
CA LEU A 233 -10.28 11.79 48.80
C LEU A 233 -9.08 12.22 49.64
N ILE A 234 -8.02 11.44 49.57
CA ILE A 234 -6.78 11.65 50.32
C ILE A 234 -5.93 12.72 49.66
N SER A 235 -5.71 12.59 48.35
CA SER A 235 -4.93 13.55 47.58
C SER A 235 -5.32 13.51 46.11
N SER A 236 -5.11 14.63 45.42
CA SER A 236 -5.28 14.76 43.99
C SER A 236 -4.11 15.53 43.38
N ALA A 237 -3.61 15.08 42.23
CA ALA A 237 -2.57 15.78 41.48
C ALA A 237 -3.08 17.09 40.83
N THR A 238 -4.41 17.22 40.66
CA THR A 238 -5.07 18.34 39.97
C THR A 238 -6.33 18.76 40.72
N ASP A 239 -6.77 20.01 40.62
CA ASP A 239 -8.10 20.40 41.14
C ASP A 239 -9.19 19.80 40.24
N ILE A 240 -9.84 18.71 40.68
CA ILE A 240 -10.83 18.01 39.86
C ILE A 240 -12.25 18.16 40.45
N PRO A 241 -13.26 18.53 39.63
CA PRO A 241 -14.67 18.56 40.05
C PRO A 241 -15.34 17.16 40.10
N TYR A 242 -14.67 16.08 39.72
CA TYR A 242 -15.28 14.75 39.46
C TYR A 242 -15.17 13.75 40.60
N THR A 243 -14.85 14.18 41.82
CA THR A 243 -14.74 13.28 42.98
C THR A 243 -16.08 12.93 43.61
N GLU A 244 -17.14 13.69 43.31
CA GLU A 244 -18.50 13.39 43.74
C GLU A 244 -19.04 12.17 42.99
N GLY A 245 -18.95 10.99 43.61
CA GLY A 245 -19.54 9.73 43.11
C GLY A 245 -18.56 8.58 42.91
N LEU A 246 -17.26 8.81 43.07
CA LEU A 246 -16.25 7.75 43.06
C LEU A 246 -16.26 6.99 44.40
N LYS A 247 -16.83 5.78 44.40
CA LYS A 247 -16.84 4.92 45.58
C LYS A 247 -15.68 3.93 45.55
N TYR A 248 -15.02 3.78 46.68
CA TYR A 248 -13.95 2.83 46.92
C TYR A 248 -14.36 1.39 46.56
N ALA A 249 -15.61 1.02 46.85
CA ALA A 249 -16.15 -0.32 46.56
C ALA A 249 -16.31 -0.60 45.05
N ASP A 250 -16.59 0.43 44.25
CA ASP A 250 -16.82 0.31 42.80
C ASP A 250 -15.51 0.26 42.01
N LEU A 251 -14.39 0.64 42.65
CA LEU A 251 -13.05 0.64 42.09
C LEU A 251 -12.42 -0.76 42.19
N THR A 252 -12.75 -1.64 41.25
CA THR A 252 -12.07 -2.95 41.11
C THR A 252 -10.69 -2.79 40.51
N GLU A 253 -9.76 -3.70 40.83
CA GLU A 253 -8.45 -3.71 40.16
C GLU A 253 -8.61 -3.87 38.65
N GLY A 254 -7.93 -3.01 37.89
CA GLY A 254 -8.02 -2.95 36.44
C GLY A 254 -8.60 -1.62 35.97
N SER A 255 -8.98 -1.57 34.69
CA SER A 255 -9.45 -0.38 34.01
C SER A 255 -10.93 -0.53 33.65
N ALA A 256 -11.70 0.54 33.84
CA ALA A 256 -13.11 0.61 33.46
C ALA A 256 -13.40 1.92 32.74
N ILE A 257 -14.22 1.86 31.69
CA ILE A 257 -14.72 3.07 31.03
C ILE A 257 -16.02 3.46 31.70
N ILE A 258 -16.08 4.69 32.21
CA ILE A 258 -17.31 5.28 32.73
C ILE A 258 -17.67 6.54 31.95
N GLU A 259 -18.95 6.85 31.91
CA GLU A 259 -19.47 8.06 31.28
C GLU A 259 -19.94 9.03 32.37
N ILE A 260 -19.34 10.21 32.44
CA ILE A 260 -19.72 11.30 33.35
C ILE A 260 -20.01 12.53 32.49
N ASP A 261 -21.19 13.14 32.64
CA ASP A 261 -21.60 14.34 31.90
C ASP A 261 -21.41 14.24 30.37
N GLN A 262 -21.74 13.08 29.79
CA GLN A 262 -21.56 12.74 28.36
C GLN A 262 -20.10 12.68 27.87
N VAL A 263 -19.13 12.67 28.79
CA VAL A 263 -17.71 12.50 28.49
C VAL A 263 -17.28 11.12 28.97
N GLN A 264 -16.59 10.38 28.10
CA GLN A 264 -16.04 9.07 28.46
C GLN A 264 -14.70 9.21 29.16
N TYR A 265 -14.60 8.64 30.35
CA TYR A 265 -13.39 8.57 31.14
C TYR A 265 -12.94 7.13 31.29
N LEU A 266 -11.63 6.91 31.17
CA LEU A 266 -11.00 5.66 31.53
C LEU A 266 -10.51 5.78 32.98
N ILE A 267 -11.01 4.91 33.84
CA ILE A 267 -10.69 4.86 35.27
C ILE A 267 -9.90 3.60 35.59
N SER A 268 -8.65 3.89 35.91
CA SER A 268 -7.57 3.07 36.43
C SER A 268 -7.63 2.81 37.93
N ALA A 269 -7.69 1.60 38.47
CA ALA A 269 -7.51 1.42 39.91
C ALA A 269 -6.55 0.29 40.28
N THR A 270 -5.69 0.51 41.28
CA THR A 270 -4.89 -0.53 41.96
C THR A 270 -4.81 -0.26 43.45
N GLN A 271 -4.78 -1.32 44.25
CA GLN A 271 -4.73 -1.23 45.71
C GLN A 271 -3.30 -1.11 46.23
N SER A 272 -3.06 -0.28 47.24
CA SER A 272 -1.76 -0.19 47.90
C SER A 272 -1.37 -1.49 48.60
N THR A 273 -0.08 -1.84 48.53
CA THR A 273 0.47 -2.97 49.30
C THR A 273 0.81 -2.60 50.73
N GLN A 274 0.85 -1.29 51.03
CA GLN A 274 1.27 -0.74 52.30
C GLN A 274 0.13 -0.09 53.08
N SER A 275 -1.03 0.15 52.50
CA SER A 275 -2.17 0.81 53.14
C SER A 275 -3.50 0.30 52.60
N SER A 276 -4.63 0.72 53.17
CA SER A 276 -5.97 0.48 52.63
C SER A 276 -6.35 1.47 51.52
N TRP A 277 -5.39 2.18 50.93
CA TRP A 277 -5.66 3.17 49.89
C TRP A 277 -5.71 2.52 48.51
N LYS A 278 -6.51 3.10 47.61
CA LYS A 278 -6.48 2.81 46.18
C LYS A 278 -5.90 3.99 45.41
N TYR A 279 -4.97 3.68 44.53
CA TYR A 279 -4.46 4.61 43.53
C TYR A 279 -5.41 4.59 42.35
N VAL A 280 -5.95 5.75 42.00
CA VAL A 280 -6.94 5.90 40.93
C VAL A 280 -6.40 6.83 39.86
N LEU A 281 -6.37 6.38 38.62
CA LEU A 281 -5.97 7.17 37.46
C LEU A 281 -7.21 7.47 36.61
N VAL A 282 -7.50 8.74 36.38
CA VAL A 282 -8.63 9.18 35.57
C VAL A 282 -8.09 9.85 34.31
N ALA A 283 -8.36 9.23 33.17
CA ALA A 283 -7.95 9.71 31.85
C ALA A 283 -9.18 10.11 31.04
N ASN A 284 -9.20 11.36 30.55
CA ASN A 284 -10.27 11.83 29.67
C ASN A 284 -10.03 11.29 28.25
N LEU A 285 -10.87 10.34 27.80
CA LEU A 285 -10.72 9.74 26.48
C LEU A 285 -10.90 10.75 25.34
N ASP A 286 -11.70 11.81 25.53
CA ASP A 286 -11.91 12.85 24.52
C ASP A 286 -10.66 13.70 24.28
N VAL A 287 -9.81 13.88 25.29
CA VAL A 287 -8.52 14.59 25.12
C VAL A 287 -7.57 13.76 24.27
N PHE A 288 -7.48 12.45 24.53
CA PHE A 288 -6.71 11.52 23.71
C PHE A 288 -7.29 11.39 22.29
N GLN A 289 -8.63 11.38 22.16
CA GLN A 289 -9.32 11.38 20.87
C GLN A 289 -9.29 12.74 20.15
N GLY A 290 -9.10 13.85 20.85
CA GLY A 290 -8.97 15.18 20.26
C GLY A 290 -7.77 15.25 19.30
N ASN A 291 -6.66 14.64 19.69
CA ASN A 291 -5.50 14.47 18.82
C ASN A 291 -5.82 13.55 17.62
N LEU A 292 -6.63 12.50 17.82
CA LEU A 292 -7.10 11.64 16.72
C LEU A 292 -8.03 12.37 15.76
N ARG A 293 -8.81 13.37 16.19
CA ARG A 293 -9.70 14.11 15.29
C ARG A 293 -8.90 14.90 14.25
N ASN A 294 -7.74 15.43 14.61
CA ASN A 294 -6.81 16.05 13.66
C ASN A 294 -6.20 15.02 12.70
N VAL A 295 -5.77 13.86 13.21
CA VAL A 295 -5.27 12.75 12.37
C VAL A 295 -6.35 12.29 11.39
N ARG A 296 -7.57 12.06 11.87
CA ARG A 296 -8.74 11.68 11.09
C ARG A 296 -9.07 12.73 10.02
N ASN A 297 -9.14 14.01 10.38
CA ASN A 297 -9.43 15.07 9.40
C ASN A 297 -8.32 15.19 8.35
N THR A 298 -7.05 15.07 8.76
CA THR A 298 -5.91 15.07 7.84
C THR A 298 -5.98 13.88 6.89
N MET A 299 -6.33 12.70 7.41
CA MET A 299 -6.49 11.48 6.62
C MET A 299 -7.68 11.56 5.66
N LEU A 300 -8.83 12.10 6.11
CA LEU A 300 -9.99 12.35 5.26
C LEU A 300 -9.66 13.35 4.15
N LEU A 301 -8.87 14.40 4.46
CA LEU A 301 -8.37 15.35 3.47
C LEU A 301 -7.46 14.66 2.46
N PHE A 302 -6.55 13.78 2.90
CA PHE A 302 -5.73 12.97 2.00
C PHE A 302 -6.57 12.02 1.13
N ILE A 303 -7.54 11.31 1.69
CA ILE A 303 -8.45 10.43 0.94
C ILE A 303 -9.22 11.22 -0.10
N PHE A 304 -9.80 12.37 0.28
CA PHE A 304 -10.55 13.23 -0.63
C PHE A 304 -9.65 13.78 -1.74
N SER A 305 -8.46 14.27 -1.39
CA SER A 305 -7.45 14.74 -2.34
C SER A 305 -7.04 13.65 -3.31
N PHE A 306 -6.77 12.44 -2.80
CA PHE A 306 -6.38 11.28 -3.60
C PHE A 306 -7.50 10.81 -4.53
N LEU A 307 -8.75 10.83 -4.07
CA LEU A 307 -9.92 10.52 -4.90
C LEU A 307 -10.12 11.56 -6.01
N LEU A 308 -9.96 12.85 -5.68
CA LEU A 308 -10.11 13.95 -6.62
C LEU A 308 -8.99 13.92 -7.69
N LEU A 309 -7.71 13.91 -7.25
CA LEU A 309 -6.55 13.81 -8.14
C LEU A 309 -6.55 12.50 -8.92
N GLY A 310 -6.84 11.38 -8.27
CA GLY A 310 -6.92 10.06 -8.90
C GLY A 310 -7.98 10.01 -9.99
N THR A 311 -9.15 10.62 -9.77
CA THR A 311 -10.21 10.72 -10.78
C THR A 311 -9.78 11.63 -11.94
N ILE A 312 -9.18 12.79 -11.66
CA ILE A 312 -8.66 13.70 -12.69
C ILE A 312 -7.60 13.00 -13.56
N VAL A 313 -6.63 12.34 -12.92
CA VAL A 313 -5.56 11.61 -13.62
C VAL A 313 -6.13 10.44 -14.41
N SER A 314 -7.08 9.69 -13.86
CA SER A 314 -7.75 8.60 -14.57
C SER A 314 -8.44 9.11 -15.84
N VAL A 315 -9.19 10.22 -15.76
CA VAL A 315 -9.84 10.82 -16.92
C VAL A 315 -8.82 11.33 -17.95
N LEU A 316 -7.72 11.94 -17.50
CA LEU A 316 -6.64 12.39 -18.38
C LEU A 316 -5.94 11.20 -19.09
N LEU A 317 -5.65 10.13 -18.37
CA LEU A 317 -5.05 8.91 -18.90
C LEU A 317 -5.98 8.22 -19.90
N VAL A 318 -7.27 8.06 -19.57
CA VAL A 318 -8.24 7.51 -20.52
C VAL A 318 -8.30 8.39 -21.77
N ARG A 319 -8.35 9.73 -21.64
CA ARG A 319 -8.34 10.62 -22.82
C ARG A 319 -7.07 10.49 -23.63
N ARG A 320 -5.90 10.46 -22.98
CA ARG A 320 -4.59 10.39 -23.65
C ARG A 320 -4.38 9.05 -24.35
N ASN A 321 -4.83 7.95 -23.74
CA ASN A 321 -4.58 6.60 -24.25
C ASN A 321 -5.70 6.12 -25.20
N TYR A 322 -6.97 6.46 -24.93
CA TYR A 322 -8.10 6.04 -25.76
C TYR A 322 -8.27 6.91 -27.02
N SER A 323 -7.94 8.21 -26.97
CA SER A 323 -8.15 9.10 -28.12
C SER A 323 -7.40 8.66 -29.39
N PRO A 324 -6.09 8.35 -29.36
CA PRO A 324 -5.38 7.87 -30.55
C PRO A 324 -5.97 6.57 -31.11
N VAL A 325 -6.34 5.64 -30.22
CA VAL A 325 -6.94 4.35 -30.59
C VAL A 325 -8.30 4.56 -31.26
N SER A 326 -9.15 5.44 -30.71
CA SER A 326 -10.45 5.76 -31.31
C SER A 326 -10.31 6.42 -32.69
N HIS A 327 -9.31 7.28 -32.90
CA HIS A 327 -9.05 7.88 -34.20
C HIS A 327 -8.54 6.88 -35.24
N LEU A 328 -7.68 5.94 -34.82
CA LEU A 328 -7.24 4.84 -35.68
C LEU A 328 -8.41 3.95 -36.08
N MET A 329 -9.28 3.62 -35.12
CA MET A 329 -10.50 2.86 -35.38
C MET A 329 -11.43 3.55 -36.38
N ASP A 330 -11.68 4.85 -36.21
CA ASP A 330 -12.54 5.61 -37.11
C ASP A 330 -11.98 5.62 -38.55
N ARG A 331 -10.65 5.76 -38.70
CA ARG A 331 -9.99 5.72 -40.01
C ARG A 331 -10.09 4.35 -40.67
N VAL A 332 -9.85 3.29 -39.93
CA VAL A 332 -9.91 1.92 -40.46
C VAL A 332 -11.35 1.54 -40.83
N ALA A 333 -12.34 1.93 -40.02
CA ALA A 333 -13.76 1.69 -40.33
C ALA A 333 -14.24 2.46 -41.57
N GLN A 334 -13.72 3.68 -41.79
CA GLN A 334 -13.99 4.43 -43.03
C GLN A 334 -13.39 3.74 -44.26
N LEU A 335 -12.21 3.14 -44.13
CA LEU A 335 -11.53 2.44 -45.22
C LEU A 335 -12.19 1.09 -45.56
N SER A 336 -12.68 0.34 -44.58
CA SER A 336 -13.30 -0.98 -44.81
C SER A 336 -14.77 -0.93 -45.23
N GLY A 337 -15.40 0.26 -45.24
CA GLY A 337 -16.82 0.42 -45.57
C GLY A 337 -17.79 -0.21 -44.55
N GLN A 338 -17.29 -0.80 -43.46
CA GLN A 338 -18.13 -1.36 -42.42
C GLN A 338 -18.67 -0.25 -41.50
N LYS A 339 -20.00 -0.12 -41.43
CA LYS A 339 -20.64 0.71 -40.40
C LYS A 339 -20.27 0.16 -39.03
N THR A 340 -19.75 1.02 -38.16
CA THR A 340 -19.40 0.64 -36.79
C THR A 340 -20.66 0.26 -36.01
N GLY A 341 -21.00 -1.03 -36.03
CA GLY A 341 -22.07 -1.63 -35.24
C GLY A 341 -21.65 -1.81 -33.78
N ASN A 342 -22.64 -1.67 -32.90
CA ASN A 342 -22.47 -1.67 -31.45
C ASN A 342 -22.20 -3.08 -30.90
N ALA A 343 -21.21 -3.18 -30.00
CA ALA A 343 -20.88 -4.31 -29.11
C ALA A 343 -20.36 -5.60 -29.80
N ALA A 344 -19.19 -6.17 -29.47
CA ALA A 344 -18.57 -6.26 -28.15
C ALA A 344 -17.03 -6.16 -28.15
N ASN A 345 -16.36 -6.07 -29.30
CA ASN A 345 -14.91 -5.91 -29.32
C ASN A 345 -14.47 -4.98 -30.45
N GLU A 346 -14.27 -3.73 -30.06
CA GLU A 346 -13.65 -2.67 -30.86
C GLU A 346 -12.29 -3.13 -31.44
N PHE A 347 -11.52 -3.89 -30.66
CA PHE A 347 -10.27 -4.53 -31.11
C PHE A 347 -10.48 -5.64 -32.13
N GLN A 348 -11.55 -6.42 -32.01
CA GLN A 348 -11.86 -7.50 -32.95
C GLN A 348 -12.33 -6.93 -34.30
N GLN A 349 -13.04 -5.80 -34.29
CA GLN A 349 -13.36 -5.07 -35.53
C GLN A 349 -12.11 -4.53 -36.23
N LEU A 350 -11.15 -4.01 -35.46
CA LEU A 350 -9.86 -3.57 -35.99
C LEU A 350 -9.07 -4.72 -36.60
N GLU A 351 -9.04 -5.86 -35.90
CA GLU A 351 -8.38 -7.08 -36.38
C GLU A 351 -9.00 -7.58 -37.69
N SER A 352 -10.34 -7.65 -37.78
CA SER A 352 -11.03 -8.05 -39.01
C SER A 352 -10.74 -7.09 -40.17
N ALA A 353 -10.82 -5.78 -39.93
CA ALA A 353 -10.56 -4.80 -40.99
C ALA A 353 -9.09 -4.82 -41.46
N LEU A 354 -8.13 -5.07 -40.57
CA LEU A 354 -6.73 -5.24 -40.95
C LEU A 354 -6.52 -6.52 -41.78
N GLN A 355 -7.18 -7.62 -41.42
CA GLN A 355 -7.16 -8.85 -42.21
C GLN A 355 -7.75 -8.65 -43.61
N ASP A 356 -8.85 -7.91 -43.72
CA ASP A 356 -9.48 -7.59 -45.00
C ASP A 356 -8.55 -6.74 -45.89
N ILE A 357 -7.92 -5.71 -45.32
CA ILE A 357 -6.92 -4.88 -46.02
C ILE A 357 -5.73 -5.74 -46.50
N TYR A 358 -5.27 -6.68 -45.68
CA TYR A 358 -4.17 -7.57 -46.05
C TYR A 358 -4.55 -8.50 -47.22
N LYS A 359 -5.75 -9.10 -47.16
CA LYS A 359 -6.29 -9.93 -48.25
C LYS A 359 -6.48 -9.13 -49.54
N GLU A 360 -7.01 -7.91 -49.43
CA GLU A 360 -7.20 -7.03 -50.57
C GLU A 360 -5.86 -6.69 -51.22
N LYS A 361 -4.83 -6.33 -50.43
CA LYS A 361 -3.46 -6.09 -50.91
C LYS A 361 -2.88 -7.30 -51.64
N GLU A 362 -3.02 -8.50 -51.08
CA GLU A 362 -2.53 -9.73 -51.72
C GLU A 362 -3.25 -9.98 -53.06
N SER A 363 -4.56 -9.74 -53.11
CA SER A 363 -5.35 -9.86 -54.32
C SER A 363 -4.94 -8.84 -55.39
N TYR A 364 -4.64 -7.60 -55.02
CA TYR A 364 -4.14 -6.57 -55.93
C TYR A 364 -2.76 -6.93 -56.49
N SER A 365 -1.84 -7.42 -55.65
CA SER A 365 -0.53 -7.88 -56.12
C SER A 365 -0.68 -8.97 -57.17
N LYS A 366 -1.47 -10.01 -56.89
CA LYS A 366 -1.74 -11.10 -57.85
C LYS A 366 -2.37 -10.61 -59.15
N ARG A 367 -3.26 -9.60 -59.10
CA ARG A 367 -3.86 -9.00 -60.30
C ARG A 367 -2.83 -8.22 -61.13
N LEU A 368 -1.95 -7.46 -60.48
CA LEU A 368 -0.88 -6.73 -61.15
C LEU A 368 0.12 -7.67 -61.83
N ASP A 369 0.52 -8.75 -61.15
CA ASP A 369 1.42 -9.75 -61.72
C ASP A 369 0.83 -10.42 -62.97
N ARG A 370 -0.47 -10.78 -62.91
CA ARG A 370 -1.20 -11.32 -64.08
C ARG A 370 -1.29 -10.32 -65.23
N GLN A 371 -1.59 -9.05 -64.94
CA GLN A 371 -1.65 -8.00 -65.96
C GLN A 371 -0.30 -7.82 -66.65
N ARG A 372 0.80 -7.82 -65.89
CA ARG A 372 2.16 -7.72 -66.44
C ARG A 372 2.48 -8.88 -67.38
N ALA A 373 2.20 -10.11 -66.95
CA ALA A 373 2.42 -11.31 -67.77
C ALA A 373 1.60 -11.29 -69.07
N TYR A 374 0.35 -10.81 -69.01
CA TYR A 374 -0.49 -10.64 -70.20
C TYR A 374 0.08 -9.62 -71.19
N MET A 375 0.56 -8.46 -70.70
CA MET A 375 1.15 -7.42 -71.56
C MET A 375 2.41 -7.92 -72.28
N GLN A 376 3.28 -8.64 -71.57
CA GLN A 376 4.46 -9.30 -72.16
C GLN A 376 4.08 -10.25 -73.31
N ALA A 377 3.06 -11.09 -73.11
CA ALA A 377 2.57 -12.01 -74.13
C ALA A 377 1.99 -11.28 -75.36
N VAL A 378 1.31 -10.13 -75.17
CA VAL A 378 0.78 -9.32 -76.27
C VAL A 378 1.90 -8.73 -77.14
N VAL A 379 2.98 -8.23 -76.53
CA VAL A 379 4.12 -7.67 -77.27
C VAL A 379 4.83 -8.76 -78.08
N LEU A 380 5.09 -9.92 -77.47
CA LEU A 380 5.70 -11.07 -78.14
C LEU A 380 4.85 -11.57 -79.32
N ASN A 381 3.52 -11.62 -79.17
CA ASN A 381 2.61 -11.98 -80.26
C ASN A 381 2.62 -10.98 -81.42
N ARG A 382 2.66 -9.67 -81.12
CA ARG A 382 2.75 -8.64 -82.17
C ARG A 382 4.06 -8.74 -82.95
N LEU A 383 5.14 -9.12 -82.26
CA LEU A 383 6.44 -9.37 -82.87
C LEU A 383 6.38 -10.54 -83.86
N LEU A 384 5.86 -11.71 -83.45
CA LEU A 384 5.76 -12.88 -84.33
C LEU A 384 4.90 -12.61 -85.57
N LYS A 385 3.78 -11.91 -85.41
CA LYS A 385 2.86 -11.66 -86.53
C LYS A 385 3.38 -10.58 -87.50
N GLY A 386 4.62 -10.12 -87.34
CA GLY A 386 5.23 -9.08 -88.18
C GLY A 386 4.51 -7.74 -88.09
N ARG A 387 3.76 -7.48 -87.01
CA ARG A 387 2.97 -6.26 -86.83
C ARG A 387 3.80 -5.09 -86.29
N ILE A 388 5.12 -5.28 -86.15
CA ILE A 388 6.07 -4.27 -85.74
C ILE A 388 7.01 -3.98 -86.92
N PRO A 389 7.06 -2.74 -87.44
CA PRO A 389 7.69 -2.45 -88.72
C PRO A 389 9.21 -2.27 -88.65
N THR A 390 9.81 -2.01 -87.48
CA THR A 390 11.27 -1.81 -87.33
C THR A 390 11.85 -2.50 -86.11
N THR A 391 13.08 -3.01 -86.24
CA THR A 391 13.78 -3.76 -85.18
C THR A 391 14.02 -2.91 -83.93
N GLU A 392 14.24 -1.61 -84.11
CA GLU A 392 14.37 -0.65 -83.01
C GLU A 392 13.06 -0.50 -82.23
N GLN A 393 11.91 -0.36 -82.90
CA GLN A 393 10.61 -0.31 -82.24
C GLN A 393 10.25 -1.62 -81.52
N ALA A 394 10.63 -2.76 -82.10
CA ALA A 394 10.46 -4.06 -81.45
C ALA A 394 11.27 -4.14 -80.15
N ARG A 395 12.53 -3.67 -80.17
CA ARG A 395 13.42 -3.66 -79.01
C ARG A 395 12.93 -2.69 -77.93
N GLU A 396 12.46 -1.51 -78.29
CA GLU A 396 11.89 -0.54 -77.36
C GLU A 396 10.63 -1.09 -76.67
N MET A 397 9.74 -1.75 -77.43
CA MET A 397 8.50 -2.31 -76.88
C MET A 397 8.78 -3.49 -75.94
N LEU A 398 9.73 -4.36 -76.28
CA LEU A 398 10.15 -5.46 -75.40
C LEU A 398 10.83 -4.94 -74.12
N ALA A 399 11.72 -3.95 -74.25
CA ALA A 399 12.37 -3.31 -73.11
C ALA A 399 11.38 -2.61 -72.18
N SER A 400 10.32 -1.99 -72.73
CA SER A 400 9.26 -1.36 -71.93
C SER A 400 8.46 -2.34 -71.07
N GLU A 401 8.43 -3.63 -71.45
CA GLU A 401 7.79 -4.71 -70.69
C GLU A 401 8.81 -5.53 -69.86
N GLY A 402 10.07 -5.09 -69.82
CA GLY A 402 11.17 -5.72 -69.07
C GLY A 402 11.73 -6.99 -69.70
N ILE A 403 11.52 -7.19 -71.01
CA ILE A 403 12.10 -8.30 -71.78
C ILE A 403 13.38 -7.78 -72.46
N GLU A 404 14.52 -8.30 -72.05
CA GLU A 404 15.82 -8.00 -72.66
C GLU A 404 16.47 -9.27 -73.19
N PHE A 405 16.78 -9.29 -74.48
CA PHE A 405 17.54 -10.38 -75.09
C PHE A 405 19.04 -10.07 -75.04
N ARG A 406 19.84 -11.07 -74.67
CA ARG A 406 21.29 -10.91 -74.43
C ARG A 406 22.11 -10.78 -75.73
N PHE A 407 21.65 -11.38 -76.82
CA PHE A 407 22.36 -11.46 -78.09
C PHE A 407 21.46 -11.05 -79.26
N ASN A 408 22.08 -10.57 -80.34
CA ASN A 408 21.39 -10.09 -81.54
C ASN A 408 21.11 -11.19 -82.57
N HIS A 409 21.17 -12.47 -82.19
CA HIS A 409 20.81 -13.59 -83.04
C HIS A 409 19.63 -14.33 -82.41
N TYR A 410 18.63 -14.64 -83.22
CA TYR A 410 17.35 -15.17 -82.74
C TYR A 410 17.01 -16.47 -83.46
N ALA A 411 16.47 -17.42 -82.72
CA ALA A 411 15.79 -18.59 -83.26
C ALA A 411 14.37 -18.64 -82.71
N LEU A 412 13.44 -19.00 -83.59
CA LEU A 412 12.05 -19.25 -83.25
C LEU A 412 11.82 -20.76 -83.24
N VAL A 413 11.27 -21.26 -82.13
CA VAL A 413 10.78 -22.64 -82.05
C VAL A 413 9.27 -22.59 -81.99
N MET A 414 8.61 -23.24 -82.94
CA MET A 414 7.16 -23.41 -82.94
C MET A 414 6.83 -24.83 -82.49
N LEU A 415 5.93 -24.94 -81.53
CA LEU A 415 5.53 -26.20 -80.89
C LEU A 415 4.05 -26.45 -81.19
N ALA A 416 3.80 -27.60 -81.80
CA ALA A 416 2.46 -28.12 -82.05
C ALA A 416 2.25 -29.36 -81.18
N ILE A 417 1.18 -29.37 -80.39
CA ILE A 417 0.79 -30.54 -79.62
C ILE A 417 0.01 -31.46 -80.57
N GLU A 418 0.54 -32.66 -80.81
CA GLU A 418 -0.07 -33.65 -81.69
C GLU A 418 -1.03 -34.57 -80.93
N ASP A 419 -0.70 -34.88 -79.67
CA ASP A 419 -1.51 -35.72 -78.79
C ASP A 419 -1.43 -35.19 -77.36
N TYR A 420 -2.59 -34.93 -76.75
CA TYR A 420 -2.69 -34.47 -75.36
C TYR A 420 -2.75 -35.61 -74.34
N GLY A 421 -2.63 -36.86 -74.79
CA GLY A 421 -2.44 -38.03 -73.94
C GLY A 421 -3.57 -38.23 -72.91
N LEU A 422 -3.20 -38.35 -71.63
CA LEU A 422 -4.12 -38.65 -70.52
C LEU A 422 -5.10 -37.51 -70.18
N LEU A 423 -4.94 -36.33 -70.79
CA LEU A 423 -5.71 -35.14 -70.46
C LEU A 423 -7.02 -35.03 -71.27
N ILE A 424 -7.18 -35.83 -72.33
CA ILE A 424 -8.40 -35.86 -73.14
C ILE A 424 -9.08 -37.23 -72.98
N SER A 425 -10.31 -37.24 -72.47
CA SER A 425 -11.26 -38.33 -72.73
C SER A 425 -11.92 -38.10 -74.10
N SER A 426 -11.89 -39.11 -74.95
CA SER A 426 -12.30 -39.09 -76.35
C SER A 426 -13.74 -38.59 -76.58
N GLU A 427 -13.92 -37.30 -76.84
CA GLU A 427 -15.04 -36.70 -77.61
C GLU A 427 -14.62 -35.27 -78.04
N GLU A 428 -14.72 -34.96 -79.34
CA GLU A 428 -14.10 -33.78 -79.98
C GLU A 428 -14.79 -32.43 -79.70
N ASP A 429 -15.87 -32.39 -78.91
CA ASP A 429 -16.68 -31.18 -78.65
C ASP A 429 -16.98 -30.91 -77.15
N ASP A 430 -16.23 -31.50 -76.22
CA ASP A 430 -16.41 -31.30 -74.77
C ASP A 430 -15.66 -30.03 -74.26
N PRO A 431 -16.27 -29.12 -73.46
CA PRO A 431 -15.53 -28.06 -72.76
C PRO A 431 -14.31 -28.54 -71.96
N ALA A 432 -14.26 -29.82 -71.56
CA ALA A 432 -13.08 -30.46 -70.96
C ALA A 432 -11.85 -30.47 -71.89
N MET A 433 -12.05 -30.47 -73.22
CA MET A 433 -11.00 -30.40 -74.23
C MET A 433 -10.22 -29.08 -74.13
N ASN A 434 -10.93 -27.95 -73.96
CA ASN A 434 -10.28 -26.64 -73.87
C ASN A 434 -9.46 -26.52 -72.58
N GLU A 435 -9.96 -27.04 -71.46
CA GLU A 435 -9.19 -27.08 -70.20
C GLU A 435 -7.94 -27.96 -70.32
N ALA A 436 -8.03 -29.10 -71.02
CA ALA A 436 -6.89 -29.97 -71.30
C ALA A 436 -5.83 -29.30 -72.18
N VAL A 437 -6.27 -28.54 -73.19
CA VAL A 437 -5.38 -27.74 -74.06
C VAL A 437 -4.67 -26.65 -73.24
N GLU A 438 -5.41 -25.86 -72.47
CA GLU A 438 -4.83 -24.80 -71.62
C GLU A 438 -3.84 -25.36 -70.59
N LEU A 439 -4.19 -26.47 -69.92
CA LEU A 439 -3.32 -27.13 -68.95
C LEU A 439 -2.04 -27.66 -69.60
N SER A 440 -2.16 -28.28 -70.78
CA SER A 440 -1.01 -28.79 -71.53
C SER A 440 -0.07 -27.66 -71.94
N GLN A 441 -0.62 -26.54 -72.40
CA GLN A 441 0.17 -25.37 -72.76
C GLN A 441 0.93 -24.79 -71.54
N VAL A 442 0.28 -24.73 -70.37
CA VAL A 442 0.91 -24.28 -69.11
C VAL A 442 2.05 -25.22 -68.69
N ILE A 443 1.85 -26.53 -68.78
CA ILE A 443 2.88 -27.53 -68.45
C ILE A 443 4.09 -27.36 -69.37
N ILE A 444 3.86 -27.30 -70.69
CA ILE A 444 4.93 -27.16 -71.68
C ILE A 444 5.69 -25.86 -71.45
N LYS A 445 4.97 -24.76 -71.23
CA LYS A 445 5.55 -23.45 -70.96
C LYS A 445 6.47 -23.51 -69.74
N ASN A 446 5.99 -24.00 -68.60
CA ASN A 446 6.77 -24.05 -67.36
C ASN A 446 8.04 -24.91 -67.51
N VAL A 447 7.92 -26.09 -68.12
CA VAL A 447 9.06 -27.00 -68.31
C VAL A 447 10.12 -26.38 -69.23
N LEU A 448 9.70 -25.75 -70.33
CA LEU A 448 10.63 -25.13 -71.26
C LEU A 448 11.26 -23.86 -70.69
N GLU A 449 10.49 -23.01 -69.99
CA GLU A 449 11.03 -21.82 -69.33
C GLU A 449 12.09 -22.18 -68.29
N GLU A 450 11.87 -23.23 -67.49
CA GLU A 450 12.85 -23.71 -66.50
C GLU A 450 14.12 -24.24 -67.16
N LEU A 451 13.99 -25.07 -68.20
CA LEU A 451 15.14 -25.63 -68.92
C LEU A 451 15.95 -24.58 -69.69
N PHE A 452 15.28 -23.60 -70.28
CA PHE A 452 15.96 -22.52 -70.98
C PHE A 452 16.61 -21.55 -70.00
N ALA A 453 15.97 -21.19 -68.88
CA ALA A 453 16.51 -20.22 -67.91
C ALA A 453 17.91 -20.58 -67.38
N GLU A 454 18.26 -21.87 -67.30
CA GLU A 454 19.58 -22.32 -66.86
C GLU A 454 20.71 -22.01 -67.86
N GLN A 455 20.40 -21.94 -69.16
CA GLN A 455 21.41 -22.08 -70.22
C GLN A 455 21.28 -21.04 -71.34
N MET A 456 20.10 -20.45 -71.54
CA MET A 456 19.77 -19.53 -72.64
C MET A 456 18.75 -18.46 -72.21
N ASN A 457 18.68 -17.36 -72.95
CA ASN A 457 17.62 -16.37 -72.76
C ASN A 457 16.48 -16.66 -73.74
N ALA A 458 15.44 -17.31 -73.24
CA ALA A 458 14.25 -17.68 -74.00
C ALA A 458 12.99 -17.06 -73.40
N GLN A 459 12.04 -16.72 -74.27
CA GLN A 459 10.70 -16.32 -73.87
C GLN A 459 9.71 -17.30 -74.51
N VAL A 460 8.91 -17.98 -73.68
CA VAL A 460 7.90 -18.94 -74.14
C VAL A 460 6.53 -18.27 -74.04
N PHE A 461 5.79 -18.27 -75.14
CA PHE A 461 4.50 -17.60 -75.21
C PHE A 461 3.58 -18.29 -76.21
N GLU A 462 2.29 -18.03 -76.07
CA GLU A 462 1.25 -18.61 -76.91
C GLU A 462 0.96 -17.71 -78.12
N SER A 463 0.78 -18.30 -79.30
CA SER A 463 0.40 -17.61 -80.54
C SER A 463 -0.54 -18.47 -81.38
N ASP A 464 -1.80 -18.05 -81.56
CA ASP A 464 -2.82 -18.66 -82.44
C ASP A 464 -2.87 -20.20 -82.36
N ASN A 465 -2.97 -20.72 -81.13
CA ASN A 465 -3.01 -22.15 -80.74
C ASN A 465 -1.69 -22.94 -80.78
N PHE A 466 -0.58 -22.29 -81.11
CA PHE A 466 0.76 -22.88 -80.98
C PHE A 466 1.51 -22.25 -79.81
N LEU A 467 2.45 -23.01 -79.24
CA LEU A 467 3.44 -22.43 -78.33
C LEU A 467 4.67 -22.03 -79.14
N ALA A 468 5.12 -20.80 -78.93
CA ALA A 468 6.31 -20.26 -79.55
C ALA A 468 7.37 -20.01 -78.49
N CYS A 469 8.62 -20.36 -78.78
CA CYS A 469 9.77 -19.98 -77.98
C CYS A 469 10.67 -19.09 -78.82
N LEU A 470 10.83 -17.83 -78.39
CA LEU A 470 11.80 -16.91 -78.99
C LEU A 470 13.09 -16.94 -78.16
N ILE A 471 14.18 -17.31 -78.81
CA ILE A 471 15.44 -17.64 -78.12
C ILE A 471 16.56 -16.79 -78.68
N SER A 472 17.28 -16.12 -77.79
CA SER A 472 18.47 -15.35 -78.12
C SER A 472 19.71 -16.23 -78.02
N LEU A 473 20.44 -16.37 -79.13
CA LEU A 473 21.58 -17.27 -79.30
C LEU A 473 22.89 -16.49 -79.49
N GLU A 474 24.02 -17.08 -79.07
CA GLU A 474 25.32 -16.59 -79.48
C GLU A 474 25.59 -16.95 -80.95
N PRO A 475 26.35 -16.14 -81.70
CA PRO A 475 26.72 -16.42 -83.10
C PRO A 475 27.80 -17.51 -83.20
N ASN A 476 27.53 -18.69 -82.68
CA ASN A 476 28.41 -19.85 -82.78
C ASN A 476 27.61 -21.12 -83.12
N ALA A 477 28.26 -22.08 -83.80
CA ALA A 477 27.60 -23.34 -84.16
C ALA A 477 27.21 -24.19 -82.94
N GLN A 478 27.87 -23.97 -81.79
CA GLN A 478 27.59 -24.68 -80.53
C GLN A 478 26.26 -24.28 -79.90
N SER A 479 25.81 -23.02 -80.03
CA SER A 479 24.55 -22.55 -79.47
C SER A 479 23.35 -23.23 -80.12
N ARG A 480 23.44 -23.55 -81.41
CA ARG A 480 22.39 -24.29 -82.10
C ARG A 480 22.30 -25.74 -81.65
N ILE A 481 23.44 -26.39 -81.46
CA ILE A 481 23.50 -27.76 -80.93
C ILE A 481 22.92 -27.78 -79.51
N LEU A 482 23.29 -26.81 -78.67
CA LEU A 482 22.77 -26.65 -77.32
C LEU A 482 21.25 -26.43 -77.32
N LEU A 483 20.73 -25.58 -78.22
CA LEU A 483 19.29 -25.39 -78.39
C LEU A 483 18.57 -26.70 -78.72
N GLU A 484 19.04 -27.43 -79.71
CA GLU A 484 18.42 -28.69 -80.14
C GLU A 484 18.50 -29.76 -79.03
N GLU A 485 19.61 -29.83 -78.29
CA GLU A 485 19.75 -30.73 -77.14
C GLU A 485 18.81 -30.38 -75.99
N THR A 486 18.72 -29.10 -75.61
CA THR A 486 17.85 -28.62 -74.53
C THR A 486 16.38 -28.78 -74.89
N LEU A 487 16.01 -28.48 -76.14
CA LEU A 487 14.66 -28.73 -76.65
C LEU A 487 14.33 -30.22 -76.63
N ARG A 488 15.23 -31.09 -77.10
CA ARG A 488 15.01 -32.55 -77.09
C ARG A 488 14.86 -33.09 -75.67
N LYS A 489 15.66 -32.60 -74.72
CA LYS A 489 15.54 -32.93 -73.29
C LYS A 489 14.15 -32.52 -72.77
N GLY A 490 13.71 -31.29 -73.06
CA GLY A 490 12.39 -30.80 -72.66
C GLY A 490 11.24 -31.63 -73.22
N LEU A 491 11.25 -31.90 -74.53
CA LEU A 491 10.24 -32.75 -75.17
C LEU A 491 10.23 -34.18 -74.61
N THR A 492 11.40 -34.72 -74.24
CA THR A 492 11.49 -36.05 -73.61
C THR A 492 10.88 -36.06 -72.20
N ILE A 493 11.17 -35.04 -71.39
CA ILE A 493 10.58 -34.86 -70.05
C ILE A 493 9.06 -34.73 -70.18
N ILE A 494 8.60 -33.88 -71.08
CA ILE A 494 7.16 -33.64 -71.28
C ILE A 494 6.45 -34.94 -71.69
N ARG A 495 7.03 -35.70 -72.64
CA ARG A 495 6.48 -36.98 -73.07
C ARG A 495 6.50 -38.03 -71.94
N GLN A 496 7.58 -38.11 -71.17
CA GLN A 496 7.74 -39.14 -70.14
C GLN A 496 6.83 -38.92 -68.91
N TYR A 497 6.69 -37.67 -68.47
CA TYR A 497 5.96 -37.33 -67.24
C TYR A 497 4.50 -36.97 -67.48
N PHE A 498 4.17 -36.43 -68.66
CA PHE A 498 2.82 -35.93 -68.97
C PHE A 498 2.16 -36.63 -70.16
N ASN A 499 2.86 -37.57 -70.82
CA ASN A 499 2.38 -38.33 -71.98
C ASN A 499 1.88 -37.46 -73.15
N LEU A 500 2.39 -36.22 -73.26
CA LEU A 500 2.10 -35.31 -74.37
C LEU A 500 3.05 -35.61 -75.54
N VAL A 501 2.50 -35.71 -76.76
CA VAL A 501 3.29 -35.81 -77.98
C VAL A 501 3.32 -34.44 -78.65
N ILE A 502 4.53 -33.91 -78.84
CA ILE A 502 4.74 -32.54 -79.32
C ILE A 502 5.74 -32.59 -80.47
N SER A 503 5.38 -31.93 -81.55
CA SER A 503 6.28 -31.65 -82.67
C SER A 503 6.83 -30.23 -82.55
N ALA A 504 8.13 -30.09 -82.82
CA ALA A 504 8.83 -28.82 -82.75
C ALA A 504 9.47 -28.48 -84.09
N GLY A 505 9.12 -27.33 -84.65
CA GLY A 505 9.81 -26.72 -85.79
C GLY A 505 10.79 -25.68 -85.28
N VAL A 506 12.06 -25.74 -85.70
CA VAL A 506 13.09 -24.77 -85.34
C VAL A 506 13.46 -23.95 -86.58
N SER A 507 13.37 -22.64 -86.49
CA SER A 507 13.76 -21.72 -87.57
C SER A 507 15.26 -21.73 -87.83
N GLY A 508 15.68 -21.07 -88.92
CA GLY A 508 17.09 -20.66 -89.06
C GLY A 508 17.50 -19.66 -87.98
N THR A 509 18.79 -19.33 -87.91
CA THR A 509 19.27 -18.23 -87.06
C THR A 509 19.11 -16.92 -87.81
N HIS A 510 18.44 -15.95 -87.21
CA HIS A 510 18.18 -14.63 -87.80
C HIS A 510 18.97 -13.55 -87.06
N GLU A 511 19.58 -12.62 -87.80
CA GLU A 511 20.36 -11.49 -87.26
C GLU A 511 19.48 -10.29 -86.84
N SER A 512 18.16 -10.42 -86.98
CA SER A 512 17.16 -9.39 -86.66
C SER A 512 15.95 -10.03 -86.00
N LEU A 513 15.29 -9.31 -85.08
CA LEU A 513 14.00 -9.71 -84.50
C LEU A 513 12.88 -9.74 -85.55
N ILE A 514 13.00 -8.92 -86.60
CA ILE A 514 12.03 -8.88 -87.71
C ILE A 514 12.39 -9.92 -88.76
N GLY A 515 11.40 -10.72 -89.17
CA GLY A 515 11.57 -11.79 -90.17
C GLY A 515 12.03 -13.12 -89.56
N THR A 516 11.89 -13.28 -88.24
CA THR A 516 12.10 -14.52 -87.49
C THR A 516 10.94 -15.51 -87.60
N ALA A 517 9.78 -15.06 -88.06
CA ALA A 517 8.54 -15.82 -88.19
C ALA A 517 8.25 -16.25 -89.63
#